data_AF-A0A8T3R1W9-F1
#
_entry.id   AF-A0A8T3R1W9-F1
#
_cell.length_a   1.000
_cell.length_b   1.000
_cell.length_c   1.000
_cell.angle_alpha   90.00
_cell.angle_beta   90.00
_cell.angle_gamma   90.00
#
_symmetry.space_group_name_H-M   'P 1'
#
loop_
_entity.id
_entity.type
_entity.pdbx_description
1 polymer ?
#
loop_
_entity_poly.entity_id
_entity_poly.type
_entity_poly.pdbx_seq_one_letter_code
_entity_poly.pdbx_strand_id
1 'polypeptide(L)'
;MTGAAAWLDRRHRLCHALAIVLVAMAVVAPVLVIARTGTDRLGIDYRQYMEATRRWLDGGSFYQPWQLTGPYLIPPVPVTNLSELPVLYPPYALGLFVPAAIVPAFLWWLVPMAIIVWHVADARPRAWAWLALGLLIAYPNTAWLVLSGNPVVWAAAALAGALRVGWPGALVLIKPTLLPFAVAGIRTRGWYVSLAAIGIVSVALASMWADYITVLMNARGGAGLLYSLADVPLMLIPVMAWIGRAERVQFRTPRPIYPHE
;
A
#
# COMPACT_ATOMS: atom_id res chain seq x y z
N MET A 1 37.26 24.87 -10.90
CA MET A 1 35.88 24.32 -10.80
C MET A 1 35.14 25.09 -9.72
N THR A 2 34.03 25.72 -10.10
CA THR A 2 33.36 26.82 -9.40
C THR A 2 32.63 26.36 -8.13
N GLY A 3 32.62 27.20 -7.08
CA GLY A 3 32.04 26.87 -5.76
C GLY A 3 30.58 26.41 -5.79
N ALA A 4 29.82 26.76 -6.83
CA ALA A 4 28.45 26.29 -7.05
C ALA A 4 28.35 24.78 -7.29
N ALA A 5 29.26 24.18 -8.07
CA ALA A 5 29.25 22.74 -8.34
C ALA A 5 29.56 21.92 -7.07
N ALA A 6 30.54 22.37 -6.29
CA ALA A 6 30.89 21.76 -5.00
C ALA A 6 29.80 21.93 -3.92
N TRP A 7 29.00 23.00 -4.02
CA TRP A 7 27.85 23.23 -3.14
C TRP A 7 26.66 22.31 -3.49
N LEU A 8 26.33 22.18 -4.77
CA LEU A 8 25.27 21.28 -5.26
C LEU A 8 25.57 19.82 -4.92
N ASP A 9 26.82 19.39 -5.11
CA ASP A 9 27.25 18.04 -4.81
C ASP A 9 27.22 17.72 -3.29
N ARG A 10 27.60 18.69 -2.43
CA ARG A 10 27.43 18.56 -0.98
C ARG A 10 25.96 18.44 -0.57
N ARG A 11 25.07 19.25 -1.16
CA ARG A 11 23.63 19.18 -0.90
C ARG A 11 23.04 17.83 -1.31
N HIS A 12 23.45 17.30 -2.46
CA HIS A 12 23.01 15.98 -2.91
C HIS A 12 23.46 14.89 -1.93
N ARG A 13 24.74 14.87 -1.54
CA ARG A 13 25.25 13.89 -0.56
C ARG A 13 24.55 13.98 0.78
N LEU A 14 24.27 15.19 1.27
CA LEU A 14 23.54 15.40 2.53
C LEU A 14 22.12 14.82 2.47
N CYS A 15 21.38 15.07 1.37
CA CYS A 15 20.03 14.51 1.20
C CYS A 15 20.04 12.97 1.17
N HIS A 16 21.02 12.35 0.52
CA HIS A 16 21.13 10.87 0.51
C HIS A 16 21.48 10.34 1.90
N ALA A 17 22.44 10.95 2.59
CA ALA A 17 22.81 10.56 3.95
C ALA A 17 21.62 10.67 4.91
N LEU A 18 20.87 11.77 4.85
CA LEU A 18 19.65 11.95 5.65
C LEU A 18 18.58 10.92 5.30
N ALA A 19 18.37 10.62 4.01
CA ALA A 19 17.44 9.57 3.60
C ALA A 19 17.84 8.20 4.16
N ILE A 20 19.13 7.84 4.11
CA ILE A 20 19.65 6.60 4.69
C ILE A 20 19.39 6.55 6.20
N VAL A 21 19.67 7.63 6.93
CA VAL A 21 19.42 7.71 8.38
C VAL A 21 17.94 7.54 8.68
N LEU A 22 17.06 8.22 7.94
CA LEU A 22 15.61 8.12 8.11
C LEU A 22 15.11 6.69 7.84
N VAL A 23 15.60 6.05 6.78
CA VAL A 23 15.28 4.64 6.47
C VAL A 23 15.82 3.70 7.55
N ALA A 24 17.04 3.92 8.04
CA ALA A 24 17.60 3.13 9.13
C ALA A 24 16.74 3.27 10.41
N MET A 25 16.34 4.49 10.77
CA MET A 25 15.42 4.71 11.90
C MET A 25 14.06 4.03 11.68
N ALA A 26 13.55 4.05 10.45
CA ALA A 26 12.31 3.38 10.08
C ALA A 26 12.36 1.86 10.20
N VAL A 27 13.56 1.26 10.11
CA VAL A 27 13.77 -0.18 10.34
C VAL A 27 14.01 -0.46 11.83
N VAL A 28 14.82 0.38 12.49
CA VAL A 28 15.18 0.20 13.89
C VAL A 28 13.98 0.41 14.81
N ALA A 29 13.19 1.45 14.63
CA ALA A 29 12.07 1.75 15.53
C ALA A 29 11.04 0.60 15.61
N PRO A 30 10.58 0.01 14.49
CA PRO A 30 9.72 -1.15 14.55
C PRO A 30 10.38 -2.40 15.10
N VAL A 31 11.67 -2.65 14.81
CA VAL A 31 12.42 -3.76 15.42
C VAL A 31 12.46 -3.62 16.94
N LEU A 32 12.67 -2.40 17.44
CA LEU A 32 12.62 -2.11 18.88
C LEU A 32 11.21 -2.28 19.45
N VAL A 33 10.16 -1.91 18.71
CA VAL A 33 8.77 -2.15 19.12
C VAL A 33 8.47 -3.65 19.18
N ILE A 34 8.87 -4.43 18.18
CA ILE A 34 8.72 -5.90 18.17
C ILE A 34 9.49 -6.52 19.34
N ALA A 35 10.75 -6.10 19.55
CA ALA A 35 11.57 -6.59 20.64
C ALA A 35 10.94 -6.31 22.03
N ARG A 36 10.17 -5.21 22.15
CA ARG A 36 9.46 -4.84 23.39
C ARG A 36 8.08 -5.49 23.53
N THR A 37 7.38 -5.73 22.42
CA THR A 37 5.97 -6.15 22.42
C THR A 37 5.77 -7.62 22.04
N GLY A 38 6.83 -8.32 21.67
CA GLY A 38 6.78 -9.70 21.20
C GLY A 38 6.48 -9.81 19.70
N THR A 39 6.70 -11.01 19.16
CA THR A 39 6.47 -11.35 17.74
C THR A 39 5.01 -11.58 17.41
N ASP A 40 4.13 -11.68 18.40
CA ASP A 40 2.70 -11.96 18.23
C ASP A 40 1.99 -10.88 17.40
N ARG A 41 2.62 -9.72 17.24
CA ARG A 41 2.08 -8.59 16.48
C ARG A 41 2.52 -8.55 15.03
N LEU A 42 3.55 -9.33 14.68
CA LEU A 42 3.99 -9.51 13.31
C LEU A 42 2.93 -10.24 12.51
N GLY A 43 2.57 -9.70 11.36
CA GLY A 43 1.57 -10.29 10.47
C GLY A 43 0.18 -10.38 11.07
N ILE A 44 -0.15 -9.57 12.07
CA ILE A 44 -1.45 -9.66 12.76
C ILE A 44 -2.63 -9.43 11.80
N ASP A 45 -2.56 -8.41 10.94
CA ASP A 45 -3.59 -8.13 9.92
C ASP A 45 -3.60 -9.25 8.87
N TYR A 46 -2.42 -9.70 8.42
CA TYR A 46 -2.32 -10.83 7.49
C TYR A 46 -3.04 -12.07 8.05
N ARG A 47 -2.69 -12.50 9.27
CA ARG A 47 -3.29 -13.69 9.90
C ARG A 47 -4.79 -13.52 10.06
N GLN A 48 -5.25 -12.36 10.53
CA GLN A 48 -6.67 -12.06 10.67
C GLN A 48 -7.43 -12.23 9.34
N TYR A 49 -6.93 -11.65 8.24
CA TYR A 49 -7.60 -11.76 6.95
C TYR A 49 -7.52 -13.17 6.37
N MET A 50 -6.42 -13.89 6.57
CA MET A 50 -6.30 -15.27 6.12
C MET A 50 -7.22 -16.21 6.93
N GLU A 51 -7.35 -16.01 8.24
CA GLU A 51 -8.30 -16.76 9.09
C GLU A 51 -9.74 -16.49 8.69
N ALA A 52 -10.11 -15.23 8.46
CA ALA A 52 -11.43 -14.87 7.97
C ALA A 52 -11.73 -15.49 6.61
N THR A 53 -10.74 -15.50 5.72
CA THR A 53 -10.86 -16.09 4.37
C THR A 53 -11.01 -17.61 4.43
N ARG A 54 -10.20 -18.29 5.25
CA ARG A 54 -10.30 -19.75 5.43
C ARG A 54 -11.64 -20.14 6.04
N ARG A 55 -12.09 -19.44 7.08
CA ARG A 55 -13.42 -19.66 7.66
C ARG A 55 -14.53 -19.52 6.62
N TRP A 56 -14.43 -18.54 5.73
CA TRP A 56 -15.38 -18.38 4.63
C TRP A 56 -15.31 -19.52 3.60
N LEU A 57 -14.10 -19.95 3.22
CA LEU A 57 -13.89 -21.11 2.34
C LEU A 57 -14.44 -22.42 2.93
N ASP A 58 -14.42 -22.55 4.26
CA ASP A 58 -14.97 -23.69 5.00
C ASP A 58 -16.50 -23.62 5.19
N GLY A 59 -17.18 -22.66 4.53
CA GLY A 59 -18.63 -22.47 4.58
C GLY A 59 -19.13 -21.60 5.74
N GLY A 60 -18.24 -21.01 6.52
CA GLY A 60 -18.57 -20.04 7.57
C GLY A 60 -18.74 -18.61 7.07
N SER A 61 -18.95 -17.67 8.00
CA SER A 61 -19.03 -16.24 7.66
C SER A 61 -17.64 -15.61 7.52
N PHE A 62 -17.48 -14.72 6.53
CA PHE A 62 -16.27 -13.91 6.39
C PHE A 62 -16.14 -12.88 7.53
N TYR A 63 -17.26 -12.27 7.92
CA TYR A 63 -17.33 -11.33 9.03
C TYR A 63 -17.56 -12.05 10.36
N GLN A 64 -17.11 -11.46 11.46
CA GLN A 64 -17.31 -12.08 12.77
C GLN A 64 -18.78 -11.93 13.23
N PRO A 65 -19.35 -12.90 13.96
CA PRO A 65 -20.73 -12.80 14.47
C PRO A 65 -20.97 -11.52 15.27
N TRP A 66 -20.01 -11.14 16.12
CA TRP A 66 -20.10 -9.92 16.93
C TRP A 66 -20.07 -8.63 16.10
N GLN A 67 -19.53 -8.65 14.87
CA GLN A 67 -19.61 -7.50 13.96
C GLN A 67 -21.02 -7.31 13.38
N LEU A 68 -21.83 -8.37 13.34
CA LEU A 68 -23.16 -8.39 12.73
C LEU A 68 -24.27 -8.10 13.75
N THR A 69 -24.06 -8.36 15.04
CA THR A 69 -25.13 -8.32 16.05
C THR A 69 -25.24 -7.01 16.85
N GLY A 70 -24.21 -6.15 16.86
CA GLY A 70 -24.29 -4.94 17.67
C GLY A 70 -23.09 -4.02 17.48
N PRO A 71 -23.14 -2.82 18.11
CA PRO A 71 -22.05 -1.89 18.00
C PRO A 71 -20.77 -2.49 18.60
N TYR A 72 -19.65 -2.33 17.90
CA TYR A 72 -18.34 -2.77 18.38
C TYR A 72 -17.33 -1.65 18.21
N LEU A 73 -16.34 -1.61 19.09
CA LEU A 73 -15.22 -0.68 18.97
C LEU A 73 -14.17 -1.26 18.04
N ILE A 74 -13.67 -0.45 17.11
CA ILE A 74 -12.39 -0.75 16.47
C ILE A 74 -11.33 -0.50 17.55
N PRO A 75 -10.63 -1.55 18.03
CA PRO A 75 -9.77 -1.37 19.18
C PRO A 75 -8.62 -0.43 18.81
N PRO A 76 -8.32 0.59 19.63
CA PRO A 76 -7.12 1.38 19.43
C PRO A 76 -5.90 0.47 19.56
N VAL A 77 -4.88 0.71 18.73
CA VAL A 77 -3.61 0.00 18.83
C VAL A 77 -3.05 0.23 20.25
N PRO A 78 -2.69 -0.83 21.01
CA PRO A 78 -2.38 -2.18 20.54
C PRO A 78 -3.46 -3.25 20.81
N VAL A 79 -3.79 -4.02 19.77
CA VAL A 79 -4.58 -5.26 19.87
C VAL A 79 -3.62 -6.45 19.90
N THR A 80 -3.86 -7.39 20.81
CA THR A 80 -3.05 -8.60 20.98
C THR A 80 -3.80 -9.89 20.60
N ASN A 81 -5.13 -9.84 20.49
CA ASN A 81 -5.95 -11.00 20.19
C ASN A 81 -6.58 -10.90 18.78
N LEU A 82 -6.34 -11.91 17.94
CA LEU A 82 -6.87 -11.97 16.57
C LEU A 82 -8.40 -12.03 16.54
N SER A 83 -9.03 -12.68 17.53
CA SER A 83 -10.50 -12.82 17.56
C SER A 83 -11.25 -11.50 17.82
N GLU A 84 -10.54 -10.49 18.30
CA GLU A 84 -11.06 -9.15 18.60
C GLU A 84 -10.84 -8.16 17.45
N LEU A 85 -10.08 -8.55 16.41
CA LEU A 85 -9.82 -7.68 15.28
C LEU A 85 -10.98 -7.70 14.27
N PRO A 86 -11.57 -6.54 13.95
CA PRO A 86 -12.68 -6.47 13.02
C PRO A 86 -12.20 -6.63 11.57
N VAL A 87 -12.89 -7.47 10.80
CA VAL A 87 -12.70 -7.53 9.34
C VAL A 87 -13.44 -6.34 8.72
N LEU A 88 -12.70 -5.38 8.17
CA LEU A 88 -13.25 -4.10 7.66
C LEU A 88 -13.10 -3.96 6.13
N TYR A 89 -12.86 -5.06 5.42
CA TYR A 89 -12.70 -5.06 3.98
C TYR A 89 -14.01 -5.47 3.27
N PRO A 90 -14.31 -4.88 2.10
CA PRO A 90 -15.49 -5.24 1.31
C PRO A 90 -15.37 -6.66 0.74
N PRO A 91 -16.50 -7.30 0.34
CA PRO A 91 -16.49 -8.70 -0.08
C PRO A 91 -15.52 -8.99 -1.22
N TYR A 92 -15.41 -8.11 -2.22
CA TYR A 92 -14.50 -8.31 -3.35
C TYR A 92 -13.02 -8.35 -2.97
N ALA A 93 -12.63 -7.93 -1.76
CA ALA A 93 -11.27 -8.12 -1.26
C ALA A 93 -10.89 -9.61 -1.15
N LEU A 94 -11.87 -10.52 -1.09
CA LEU A 94 -11.64 -11.96 -1.22
C LEU A 94 -10.92 -12.32 -2.53
N GLY A 95 -11.06 -11.53 -3.60
CA GLY A 95 -10.29 -11.73 -4.84
C GLY A 95 -8.76 -11.63 -4.63
N LEU A 96 -8.31 -10.88 -3.62
CA LEU A 96 -6.90 -10.87 -3.19
C LEU A 96 -6.65 -11.91 -2.08
N PHE A 97 -7.57 -12.03 -1.12
CA PHE A 97 -7.31 -12.84 0.08
C PHE A 97 -7.37 -14.35 -0.18
N VAL A 98 -8.25 -14.83 -1.05
CA VAL A 98 -8.36 -16.25 -1.39
C VAL A 98 -7.05 -16.79 -1.99
N PRO A 99 -6.45 -16.19 -3.05
CA PRO A 99 -5.17 -16.68 -3.54
C PRO A 99 -4.07 -16.54 -2.48
N ALA A 100 -4.07 -15.45 -1.69
CA ALA A 100 -3.11 -15.26 -0.61
C ALA A 100 -3.20 -16.34 0.50
N ALA A 101 -4.38 -16.87 0.78
CA ALA A 101 -4.59 -17.90 1.80
C ALA A 101 -4.01 -19.27 1.41
N ILE A 102 -3.79 -19.48 0.12
CA ILE A 102 -3.35 -20.75 -0.50
C ILE A 102 -1.84 -20.74 -0.79
N VAL A 103 -1.29 -19.60 -1.21
CA VAL A 103 0.14 -19.47 -1.54
C VAL A 103 1.02 -19.33 -0.29
N PRO A 104 2.35 -19.54 -0.38
CA PRO A 104 3.27 -19.32 0.73
C PRO A 104 3.17 -17.90 1.30
N ALA A 105 3.04 -17.80 2.63
CA ALA A 105 2.78 -16.54 3.33
C ALA A 105 3.78 -15.42 3.01
N PHE A 106 5.07 -15.74 2.85
CA PHE A 106 6.10 -14.72 2.57
C PHE A 106 5.84 -13.92 1.28
N LEU A 107 5.09 -14.50 0.31
CA LEU A 107 4.71 -13.81 -0.92
C LEU A 107 3.77 -12.63 -0.67
N TRP A 108 2.99 -12.66 0.42
CA TRP A 108 2.13 -11.56 0.84
C TRP A 108 2.91 -10.25 1.02
N TRP A 109 4.14 -10.34 1.52
CA TRP A 109 5.02 -9.20 1.68
C TRP A 109 5.94 -9.01 0.48
N LEU A 110 6.56 -10.10 0.00
CA LEU A 110 7.59 -10.03 -1.02
C LEU A 110 7.08 -9.39 -2.32
N VAL A 111 5.88 -9.77 -2.78
CA VAL A 111 5.32 -9.29 -4.05
C VAL A 111 5.06 -7.78 -4.03
N PRO A 112 4.23 -7.22 -3.12
CA PRO A 112 3.98 -5.78 -3.12
C PRO A 112 5.24 -4.98 -2.81
N MET A 113 6.13 -5.47 -1.92
CA MET A 113 7.38 -4.77 -1.63
C MET A 113 8.32 -4.74 -2.84
N ALA A 114 8.46 -5.84 -3.58
CA ALA A 114 9.26 -5.88 -4.79
C ALA A 114 8.75 -4.89 -5.84
N ILE A 115 7.43 -4.80 -6.02
CA ILE A 115 6.81 -3.84 -6.95
C ILE A 115 7.12 -2.39 -6.54
N ILE A 116 6.96 -2.05 -5.26
CA ILE A 116 7.22 -0.70 -4.75
C ILE A 116 8.72 -0.36 -4.85
N VAL A 117 9.60 -1.25 -4.41
CA VAL A 117 11.06 -1.06 -4.46
C VAL A 117 11.53 -0.91 -5.91
N TRP A 118 11.07 -1.77 -6.81
CA TRP A 118 11.36 -1.66 -8.24
C TRP A 118 10.87 -0.33 -8.81
N HIS A 119 9.66 0.09 -8.46
CA HIS A 119 9.10 1.37 -8.90
C HIS A 119 9.99 2.54 -8.47
N VAL A 120 10.39 2.57 -7.20
CA VAL A 120 11.28 3.62 -6.65
C VAL A 120 12.65 3.58 -7.31
N ALA A 121 13.27 2.40 -7.41
CA ALA A 121 14.60 2.25 -7.98
C ALA A 121 14.66 2.69 -9.45
N ASP A 122 13.68 2.29 -10.27
CA ASP A 122 13.63 2.66 -11.68
C ASP A 122 13.22 4.13 -11.90
N ALA A 123 12.49 4.74 -10.96
CA ALA A 123 12.23 6.19 -10.99
C ALA A 123 13.51 7.03 -10.82
N ARG A 124 14.57 6.47 -10.22
CA ARG A 124 15.84 7.16 -9.92
C ARG A 124 15.60 8.54 -9.30
N PRO A 125 15.02 8.61 -8.08
CA PRO A 125 14.55 9.85 -7.51
C PRO A 125 15.69 10.86 -7.35
N ARG A 126 15.39 12.14 -7.57
CA ARG A 126 16.28 13.25 -7.25
C ARG A 126 16.53 13.31 -5.74
N ALA A 127 17.60 13.98 -5.34
CA ALA A 127 18.03 14.06 -3.93
C ALA A 127 16.92 14.51 -2.96
N TRP A 128 16.09 15.50 -3.32
CA TRP A 128 14.99 15.96 -2.48
C TRP A 128 13.89 14.90 -2.32
N ALA A 129 13.66 14.08 -3.35
CA ALA A 129 12.66 13.04 -3.32
C ALA A 129 13.11 11.88 -2.43
N TRP A 130 14.40 11.55 -2.40
CA TRP A 130 14.96 10.63 -1.41
C TRP A 130 14.72 11.08 0.03
N LEU A 131 14.86 12.38 0.33
CA LEU A 131 14.54 12.91 1.65
C LEU A 131 13.05 12.74 1.98
N ALA A 132 12.15 13.07 1.05
CA ALA A 132 10.72 12.88 1.23
C ALA A 132 10.35 11.40 1.44
N LEU A 133 10.93 10.50 0.64
CA LEU A 133 10.76 9.05 0.79
C LEU A 133 11.24 8.58 2.16
N GLY A 134 12.40 9.05 2.62
CA GLY A 134 12.91 8.75 3.96
C GLY A 134 11.93 9.15 5.06
N LEU A 135 11.33 10.34 4.99
CA LEU A 135 10.33 10.80 5.96
C LEU A 135 9.05 9.95 5.93
N LEU A 136 8.57 9.58 4.74
CA LEU A 136 7.37 8.73 4.58
C LEU A 136 7.62 7.32 5.11
N ILE A 137 8.79 6.74 4.85
CA ILE A 137 9.21 5.43 5.34
C ILE A 137 9.38 5.47 6.87
N ALA A 138 9.97 6.54 7.41
CA ALA A 138 10.16 6.74 8.85
C ALA A 138 8.86 7.04 9.63
N TYR A 139 7.75 7.32 8.94
CA TYR A 139 6.47 7.51 9.60
C TYR A 139 6.04 6.20 10.29
N PRO A 140 5.76 6.21 11.61
CA PRO A 140 5.55 4.98 12.38
C PRO A 140 4.48 4.04 11.81
N ASN A 141 3.38 4.61 11.29
CA ASN A 141 2.31 3.79 10.72
C ASN A 141 2.73 3.09 9.41
N THR A 142 3.64 3.68 8.62
CA THR A 142 4.12 3.06 7.38
C THR A 142 4.78 1.72 7.67
N ALA A 143 5.70 1.71 8.64
CA ALA A 143 6.37 0.48 9.02
C ALA A 143 5.41 -0.50 9.71
N TRP A 144 4.47 -0.02 10.52
CA TRP A 144 3.44 -0.86 11.12
C TRP A 144 2.59 -1.57 10.07
N LEU A 145 2.09 -0.87 9.05
CA LEU A 145 1.29 -1.46 7.96
C LEU A 145 2.05 -2.58 7.22
N VAL A 146 3.37 -2.41 7.02
CA VAL A 146 4.20 -3.45 6.40
C VAL A 146 4.33 -4.65 7.33
N LEU A 147 4.65 -4.43 8.61
CA LEU A 147 4.91 -5.50 9.57
C LEU A 147 3.65 -6.25 9.98
N SER A 148 2.52 -5.57 10.13
CA SER A 148 1.23 -6.21 10.39
C SER A 148 0.73 -7.01 9.19
N GLY A 149 1.31 -6.78 8.00
CA GLY A 149 0.84 -7.38 6.76
C GLY A 149 -0.50 -6.77 6.31
N ASN A 150 -0.69 -5.48 6.53
CA ASN A 150 -1.93 -4.80 6.17
C ASN A 150 -2.15 -4.79 4.65
N PRO A 151 -3.36 -5.08 4.12
CA PRO A 151 -3.62 -5.05 2.68
C PRO A 151 -3.35 -3.71 1.99
N VAL A 152 -3.20 -2.60 2.73
CA VAL A 152 -2.74 -1.33 2.17
C VAL A 152 -1.38 -1.45 1.46
N VAL A 153 -0.50 -2.39 1.85
CA VAL A 153 0.75 -2.60 1.07
C VAL A 153 0.48 -3.03 -0.37
N TRP A 154 -0.60 -3.78 -0.60
CA TRP A 154 -1.04 -4.16 -1.94
C TRP A 154 -1.67 -2.98 -2.68
N ALA A 155 -2.43 -2.12 -1.98
CA ALA A 155 -2.93 -0.87 -2.57
C ALA A 155 -1.78 0.06 -3.00
N ALA A 156 -0.73 0.19 -2.20
CA ALA A 156 0.46 0.97 -2.56
C ALA A 156 1.21 0.37 -3.76
N ALA A 157 1.34 -0.97 -3.84
CA ALA A 157 1.90 -1.65 -4.99
C ALA A 157 1.05 -1.47 -6.26
N ALA A 158 -0.28 -1.56 -6.13
CA ALA A 158 -1.22 -1.28 -7.21
C ALA A 158 -1.05 0.17 -7.71
N LEU A 159 -0.97 1.15 -6.81
CA LEU A 159 -0.70 2.54 -7.18
C LEU A 159 0.64 2.70 -7.92
N ALA A 160 1.70 2.04 -7.45
CA ALA A 160 3.01 2.02 -8.12
C ALA A 160 2.94 1.47 -9.55
N GLY A 161 2.13 0.43 -9.78
CA GLY A 161 1.85 -0.11 -11.11
C GLY A 161 0.97 0.82 -11.96
N ALA A 162 -0.04 1.44 -11.35
CA ALA A 162 -0.96 2.37 -12.01
C ALA A 162 -0.25 3.60 -12.59
N LEU A 163 0.74 4.14 -11.87
CA LEU A 163 1.58 5.25 -12.34
C LEU A 163 2.44 4.90 -13.57
N ARG A 164 2.55 3.61 -13.92
CA ARG A 164 3.29 3.11 -15.09
C ARG A 164 2.37 2.68 -16.23
N VAL A 165 1.39 1.83 -15.95
CA VAL A 165 0.57 1.16 -16.99
C VAL A 165 -0.94 1.37 -16.80
N GLY A 166 -1.34 2.15 -15.80
CA GLY A 166 -2.71 2.58 -15.57
C GLY A 166 -3.65 1.54 -14.94
N TRP A 167 -3.71 0.33 -15.49
CA TRP A 167 -4.74 -0.66 -15.12
C TRP A 167 -4.81 -1.02 -13.63
N PRO A 168 -3.69 -1.18 -12.89
CA PRO A 168 -3.76 -1.60 -11.49
C PRO A 168 -4.39 -0.53 -10.58
N GLY A 169 -4.61 0.70 -11.05
CA GLY A 169 -5.15 1.80 -10.24
C GLY A 169 -6.50 1.48 -9.61
N ALA A 170 -7.36 0.72 -10.30
CA ALA A 170 -8.64 0.29 -9.73
C ALA A 170 -8.47 -0.65 -8.52
N LEU A 171 -7.37 -1.42 -8.44
CA LEU A 171 -7.13 -2.35 -7.32
C LEU A 171 -6.84 -1.62 -5.99
N VAL A 172 -6.51 -0.33 -6.03
CA VAL A 172 -6.41 0.52 -4.84
C VAL A 172 -7.74 0.54 -4.06
N LEU A 173 -8.86 0.34 -4.76
CA LEU A 173 -10.20 0.28 -4.17
C LEU A 173 -10.41 -0.91 -3.24
N ILE A 174 -9.47 -1.87 -3.15
CA ILE A 174 -9.50 -2.87 -2.08
C ILE A 174 -9.75 -2.23 -0.70
N LYS A 175 -9.28 -1.00 -0.52
CA LYS A 175 -9.68 -0.12 0.58
C LYS A 175 -10.44 1.10 0.02
N PRO A 176 -11.79 1.14 0.08
CA PRO A 176 -12.58 2.20 -0.56
C PRO A 176 -12.23 3.63 -0.14
N THR A 177 -11.80 3.81 1.11
CA THR A 177 -11.34 5.12 1.65
C THR A 177 -10.07 5.65 0.96
N LEU A 178 -9.37 4.82 0.17
CA LEU A 178 -8.23 5.21 -0.66
C LEU A 178 -8.61 5.57 -2.10
N LEU A 179 -9.90 5.74 -2.40
CA LEU A 179 -10.41 6.13 -3.72
C LEU A 179 -9.68 7.32 -4.37
N PRO A 180 -9.25 8.38 -3.64
CA PRO A 180 -8.47 9.47 -4.25
C PRO A 180 -7.18 8.99 -4.95
N PHE A 181 -6.56 7.91 -4.49
CA PHE A 181 -5.39 7.31 -5.13
C PHE A 181 -5.75 6.40 -6.31
N ALA A 182 -6.96 5.81 -6.29
CA ALA A 182 -7.44 4.94 -7.36
C ALA A 182 -7.63 5.65 -8.70
N VAL A 183 -7.68 7.00 -8.72
CA VAL A 183 -7.77 7.80 -9.95
C VAL A 183 -6.50 7.71 -10.81
N ALA A 184 -5.38 7.23 -10.26
CA ALA A 184 -4.18 6.96 -11.03
C ALA A 184 -4.50 5.95 -12.15
N GLY A 185 -4.24 6.33 -13.40
CA GLY A 185 -4.53 5.48 -14.55
C GLY A 185 -5.97 5.52 -15.08
N ILE A 186 -6.87 6.31 -14.48
CA ILE A 186 -8.30 6.36 -14.84
C ILE A 186 -8.56 6.66 -16.33
N ARG A 187 -7.63 7.34 -17.01
CA ARG A 187 -7.73 7.66 -18.44
C ARG A 187 -7.42 6.48 -19.37
N THR A 188 -7.04 5.32 -18.82
CA THR A 188 -6.65 4.14 -19.62
C THR A 188 -7.79 3.13 -19.69
N ARG A 189 -7.95 2.46 -20.84
CA ARG A 189 -8.95 1.38 -20.98
C ARG A 189 -8.75 0.26 -19.96
N GLY A 190 -7.48 -0.09 -19.68
CA GLY A 190 -7.13 -1.13 -18.71
C GLY A 190 -7.64 -0.84 -17.29
N TRP A 191 -7.73 0.43 -16.90
CA TRP A 191 -8.30 0.80 -15.61
C TRP A 191 -9.78 0.43 -15.52
N TYR A 192 -10.56 0.70 -16.57
CA TYR A 192 -11.98 0.34 -16.63
C TYR A 192 -12.20 -1.17 -16.72
N VAL A 193 -11.33 -1.91 -17.41
CA VAL A 193 -11.35 -3.39 -17.42
C VAL A 193 -11.16 -3.93 -16.00
N SER A 194 -10.22 -3.35 -15.26
CA SER A 194 -9.93 -3.75 -13.88
C SER A 194 -11.08 -3.41 -12.94
N LEU A 195 -11.69 -2.23 -13.10
CA LEU A 195 -12.90 -1.85 -12.38
C LEU A 195 -14.07 -2.79 -12.70
N ALA A 196 -14.26 -3.16 -13.97
CA ALA A 196 -15.29 -4.11 -14.37
C ALA A 196 -15.06 -5.49 -13.75
N ALA A 197 -13.81 -5.96 -13.68
CA ALA A 197 -13.46 -7.20 -12.99
C ALA A 197 -13.80 -7.15 -11.48
N ILE A 198 -13.49 -6.03 -10.80
CA ILE A 198 -13.93 -5.80 -9.41
C ILE A 198 -15.47 -5.83 -9.31
N GLY A 199 -16.17 -5.22 -10.27
CA GLY A 199 -17.63 -5.24 -10.35
C GLY A 199 -18.19 -6.66 -10.50
N ILE A 200 -17.61 -7.49 -11.36
CA ILE A 200 -18.02 -8.89 -11.54
C ILE A 200 -17.83 -9.68 -10.24
N VAL A 201 -16.67 -9.55 -9.58
CA VAL A 201 -16.43 -10.20 -8.28
C VAL A 201 -17.39 -9.68 -7.22
N SER A 202 -17.69 -8.38 -7.23
CA SER A 202 -18.65 -7.76 -6.31
C SER A 202 -20.06 -8.31 -6.50
N VAL A 203 -20.49 -8.56 -7.74
CA VAL A 203 -21.78 -9.18 -8.08
C VAL A 203 -21.81 -10.65 -7.67
N ALA A 204 -20.73 -11.39 -7.92
CA ALA A 204 -20.61 -12.79 -7.50
C ALA A 204 -20.73 -12.94 -5.97
N LEU A 205 -20.34 -11.92 -5.22
CA LEU A 205 -20.41 -11.85 -3.76
C LEU A 205 -21.56 -10.95 -3.27
N ALA A 206 -22.61 -10.76 -4.08
CA ALA A 206 -23.74 -9.88 -3.80
C ALA A 206 -24.36 -10.10 -2.41
N SER A 207 -24.52 -11.36 -1.98
CA SER A 207 -25.12 -11.72 -0.69
C SER A 207 -24.34 -11.20 0.52
N MET A 208 -23.02 -11.01 0.40
CA MET A 208 -22.16 -10.57 1.51
C MET A 208 -22.17 -9.05 1.73
N TRP A 209 -22.77 -8.29 0.82
CA TRP A 209 -22.78 -6.83 0.93
C TRP A 209 -23.68 -6.33 2.05
N ALA A 210 -24.79 -7.02 2.34
CA ALA A 210 -25.65 -6.69 3.47
C ALA A 210 -24.88 -6.83 4.80
N ASP A 211 -24.10 -7.90 4.94
CA ASP A 211 -23.23 -8.13 6.09
C ASP A 211 -22.15 -7.05 6.19
N TYR A 212 -21.49 -6.72 5.07
CA TYR A 212 -20.47 -5.67 5.05
C TYR A 212 -21.02 -4.31 5.47
N ILE A 213 -22.20 -3.93 4.97
CA ILE A 213 -22.85 -2.67 5.36
C ILE A 213 -23.16 -2.70 6.86
N THR A 214 -23.67 -3.82 7.37
CA THR A 214 -23.97 -4.00 8.80
C THR A 214 -22.71 -3.86 9.64
N VAL A 215 -21.61 -4.50 9.22
CA VAL A 215 -20.29 -4.42 9.85
C VAL A 215 -19.82 -2.97 9.95
N LEU A 216 -19.97 -2.16 8.88
CA LEU A 216 -19.60 -0.75 8.89
C LEU A 216 -20.52 0.09 9.78
N MET A 217 -21.84 -0.15 9.74
CA MET A 217 -22.83 0.56 10.54
C MET A 217 -22.69 0.27 12.05
N ASN A 218 -22.18 -0.92 12.40
CA ASN A 218 -21.92 -1.32 13.78
C ASN A 218 -20.57 -0.81 14.31
N ALA A 219 -19.63 -0.46 13.44
CA ALA A 219 -18.30 -0.01 13.86
C ALA A 219 -18.36 1.33 14.63
N ARG A 220 -17.59 1.45 15.71
CA ARG A 220 -17.40 2.64 16.55
C ARG A 220 -15.91 2.90 16.77
N GLY A 221 -15.55 4.11 17.17
CA GLY A 221 -14.16 4.42 17.57
C GLY A 221 -13.17 4.63 16.41
N GLY A 222 -13.62 5.22 15.29
CA GLY A 222 -12.70 5.68 14.23
C GLY A 222 -12.95 5.10 12.84
N ALA A 223 -14.03 4.33 12.62
CA ALA A 223 -14.41 3.73 11.33
C ALA A 223 -14.86 4.73 10.22
N GLY A 224 -14.66 6.03 10.43
CA GLY A 224 -15.15 7.06 9.52
C GLY A 224 -14.32 7.20 8.24
N LEU A 225 -14.70 8.16 7.39
CA LEU A 225 -13.98 8.45 6.13
C LEU A 225 -12.48 8.74 6.32
N LEU A 226 -12.11 9.25 7.49
CA LEU A 226 -10.74 9.60 7.84
C LEU A 226 -9.94 8.46 8.47
N TYR A 227 -10.52 7.26 8.64
CA TYR A 227 -9.86 6.10 9.22
C TYR A 227 -8.53 5.77 8.55
N SER A 228 -8.43 6.01 7.24
CA SER A 228 -7.24 5.71 6.43
C SER A 228 -6.27 6.88 6.27
N LEU A 229 -6.45 7.99 6.99
CA LEU A 229 -5.47 9.09 6.96
C LEU A 229 -4.08 8.65 7.39
N ALA A 230 -3.99 7.73 8.37
CA ALA A 230 -2.72 7.17 8.81
C ALA A 230 -2.02 6.32 7.72
N ASP A 231 -2.76 5.87 6.70
CA ASP A 231 -2.23 5.05 5.60
C ASP A 231 -1.64 5.89 4.46
N VAL A 232 -2.00 7.17 4.41
CA VAL A 232 -1.58 8.10 3.35
C VAL A 232 -0.07 8.14 3.16
N PRO A 233 0.78 8.14 4.20
CA PRO A 233 2.23 8.17 4.01
C PRO A 233 2.77 6.98 3.19
N LEU A 234 2.25 5.77 3.39
CA LEU A 234 2.62 4.60 2.58
C LEU A 234 2.15 4.77 1.13
N MET A 235 0.94 5.29 0.91
CA MET A 235 0.40 5.57 -0.43
C MET A 235 1.17 6.67 -1.17
N LEU A 236 1.80 7.61 -0.45
CA LEU A 236 2.60 8.67 -1.05
C LEU A 236 3.97 8.20 -1.53
N ILE A 237 4.49 7.06 -1.07
CA ILE A 237 5.82 6.57 -1.48
C ILE A 237 5.93 6.42 -3.01
N PRO A 238 5.04 5.67 -3.71
CA PRO A 238 5.08 5.60 -5.17
C PRO A 238 4.89 6.96 -5.85
N VAL A 239 4.02 7.82 -5.30
CA VAL A 239 3.73 9.14 -5.88
C VAL A 239 4.97 10.04 -5.83
N MET A 240 5.63 10.11 -4.68
CA MET A 240 6.82 10.94 -4.49
C MET A 240 8.01 10.44 -5.31
N ALA A 241 8.16 9.12 -5.45
CA ALA A 241 9.16 8.56 -6.36
C ALA A 241 8.89 8.95 -7.81
N TRP A 242 7.63 8.87 -8.26
CA TRP A 242 7.25 9.21 -9.63
C TRP A 242 7.37 10.70 -9.96
N ILE A 243 6.96 11.59 -9.04
CA ILE A 243 7.11 13.05 -9.19
C ILE A 243 8.60 13.43 -9.13
N GLY A 244 9.33 12.79 -8.22
CA GLY A 244 10.75 13.04 -7.99
C GLY A 244 11.70 12.43 -9.00
N ARG A 245 11.19 11.72 -10.01
CA ARG A 245 12.02 10.97 -10.98
C ARG A 245 13.04 11.88 -11.66
N ALA A 246 14.27 11.40 -11.82
CA ALA A 246 15.25 12.05 -12.67
C ALA A 246 14.91 11.80 -14.14
N GLU A 247 15.00 12.84 -14.99
CA GLU A 247 14.84 12.66 -16.43
C GLU A 247 15.96 11.76 -16.96
N ARG A 248 15.59 10.75 -17.76
CA ARG A 248 16.57 10.03 -18.56
C ARG A 248 17.06 11.01 -19.62
N VAL A 249 18.31 11.44 -19.54
CA VAL A 249 18.97 12.16 -20.63
C VAL A 249 19.02 11.20 -21.81
N GLN A 250 18.04 11.30 -22.71
CA GLN A 250 18.13 10.67 -24.01
C GLN A 250 19.17 11.46 -24.78
N PHE A 251 20.39 10.91 -24.91
CA PHE A 251 21.30 11.35 -25.95
C PHE A 251 20.61 11.08 -27.29
N ARG A 252 19.91 12.08 -27.82
CA ARG A 252 19.53 12.09 -29.24
C ARG A 252 20.85 12.13 -30.00
N THR A 253 21.24 11.01 -30.58
CA THR A 253 22.25 11.01 -31.64
C THR A 253 21.81 12.03 -32.70
N PRO A 254 22.67 13.00 -33.07
CA PRO A 254 22.35 13.95 -34.12
C PRO A 254 21.87 13.19 -35.37
N ARG A 255 20.73 13.59 -35.94
CA ARG A 255 20.35 13.07 -37.26
C ARG A 255 21.48 13.45 -38.23
N PRO A 256 22.02 12.51 -39.04
CA PRO A 256 22.95 12.87 -40.09
C PRO A 256 22.25 13.86 -41.02
N ILE A 257 22.82 15.05 -41.16
CA ILE A 257 22.42 16.01 -42.18
C ILE A 257 22.98 15.43 -43.47
N TYR A 258 22.13 14.78 -44.27
CA TYR A 258 22.48 14.49 -45.65
C TYR A 258 22.44 15.81 -46.42
N PRO A 259 23.54 16.24 -47.06
CA PRO A 259 23.47 17.34 -47.99
C PRO A 259 22.60 16.90 -49.17
N HIS A 260 21.53 17.66 -49.43
CA HIS A 260 20.83 17.58 -50.70
C HIS A 260 21.73 18.26 -51.74
N GLU A 261 22.21 17.45 -52.68
CA GLU A 261 22.78 17.91 -53.96
C GLU A 261 21.67 18.43 -54.89
#